data_AF-A0A0P1KX64-F1
#
_entry.id   AF-A0A0P1KX64-F1
#
_cell.length_a   1.000
_cell.length_b   1.000
_cell.length_c   1.000
_cell.angle_alpha   90.00
_cell.angle_beta   90.00
_cell.angle_gamma   90.00
#
_symmetry.space_group_name_H-M   'P 1'
#
loop_
_entity.id
_entity.type
_entity.pdbx_description
1 polymer ?
#
loop_
_entity_poly.entity_id
_entity_poly.type
_entity_poly.pdbx_seq_one_letter_code
_entity_poly.pdbx_strand_id
1 'polypeptide(L)'
;MFRNLVRRQKSMIARDFEKLEISVPTAADDEKHASGTSGRPNQSVTKPVSLDASTGEVLVRKSTGKTKVRKGQTTDEFERQRSHFFEVERGPVWTPVGWMTSQDPLLKLDTDPSSDLEIKQVRQKLASHCHLLYYRKQYADCAGLCESLLLRFEALGNRKKIQREIDELHHMLERCRVSA
;
A
#
# COMPACT_ATOMS: atom_id res chain seq x y z
N MET A 1 -43.47 40.79 9.51
CA MET A 1 -42.76 41.04 8.23
C MET A 1 -41.84 39.88 7.77
N PHE A 2 -41.85 38.69 8.39
CA PHE A 2 -40.88 37.61 8.07
C PHE A 2 -41.37 36.51 7.11
N ARG A 3 -42.68 36.37 6.85
CA ARG A 3 -43.23 35.32 5.97
C ARG A 3 -42.89 35.50 4.49
N ASN A 4 -42.69 36.74 4.04
CA ASN A 4 -42.41 37.03 2.62
C ASN A 4 -40.93 36.79 2.23
N LEU A 5 -40.01 36.80 3.20
CA LEU A 5 -38.59 36.55 2.95
C LEU A 5 -38.32 35.07 2.69
N VAL A 6 -38.95 34.18 3.48
CA VAL A 6 -38.82 32.71 3.35
C VAL A 6 -39.39 32.22 2.02
N ARG A 7 -40.47 32.84 1.53
CA ARG A 7 -41.08 32.49 0.23
C ARG A 7 -40.19 32.89 -0.95
N ARG A 8 -39.49 34.02 -0.85
CA ARG A 8 -38.52 34.48 -1.86
C ARG A 8 -37.27 33.60 -1.90
N GLN A 9 -36.72 33.20 -0.75
CA GLN A 9 -35.56 32.29 -0.69
C GLN A 9 -35.86 30.91 -1.26
N LYS A 10 -37.02 30.32 -0.94
CA LYS A 10 -37.45 29.04 -1.56
C LYS A 10 -37.57 29.12 -3.08
N SER A 11 -37.99 30.28 -3.61
CA SER A 11 -38.10 30.49 -5.07
C SER A 11 -36.76 30.70 -5.77
N MET A 12 -35.75 31.29 -5.10
CA MET A 12 -34.42 31.46 -5.70
C MET A 12 -33.65 30.15 -5.72
N ILE A 13 -33.69 29.37 -4.63
CA ILE A 13 -33.06 28.05 -4.58
C ILE A 13 -33.67 27.11 -5.63
N ALA A 14 -35.00 27.10 -5.77
CA ALA A 14 -35.67 26.28 -6.80
C ALA A 14 -35.30 26.68 -8.25
N ARG A 15 -35.11 27.98 -8.51
CA ARG A 15 -34.74 28.49 -9.85
C ARG A 15 -33.28 28.24 -10.20
N ASP A 16 -32.39 28.21 -9.21
CA ASP A 16 -30.98 27.91 -9.44
C ASP A 16 -30.75 26.40 -9.69
N PHE A 17 -31.61 25.53 -9.14
CA PHE A 17 -31.62 24.10 -9.49
C PHE A 17 -32.30 23.78 -10.83
N GLU A 18 -33.25 24.59 -11.31
CA GLU A 18 -33.83 24.44 -12.67
C GLU A 18 -32.80 24.71 -13.79
N LYS A 19 -31.78 25.54 -13.52
CA LYS A 19 -30.70 25.83 -14.50
C LYS A 19 -29.58 24.79 -14.50
N LEU A 20 -29.50 23.96 -13.46
CA LEU A 20 -28.63 22.81 -13.42
C LEU A 20 -29.46 21.64 -13.92
N GLU A 21 -29.40 21.35 -15.23
CA GLU A 21 -29.95 20.12 -15.84
C GLU A 21 -29.19 18.88 -15.32
N ILE A 22 -29.15 18.68 -14.00
CA ILE A 22 -28.61 17.50 -13.35
C ILE A 22 -29.78 16.53 -13.25
N SER A 23 -30.06 15.82 -14.35
CA SER A 23 -30.97 14.69 -14.30
C SER A 23 -30.24 13.54 -13.59
N VAL A 24 -30.54 13.32 -12.32
CA VAL A 24 -30.09 12.12 -11.62
C VAL A 24 -31.01 10.98 -12.03
N PRO A 25 -30.51 9.92 -12.71
CA PRO A 25 -31.37 8.80 -13.11
C PRO A 25 -31.91 8.11 -11.85
N THR A 26 -33.22 8.20 -11.67
CA THR A 26 -33.91 7.65 -10.51
C THR A 26 -34.47 6.28 -10.87
N ALA A 27 -34.54 5.35 -9.91
CA ALA A 27 -35.03 3.98 -10.18
C ALA A 27 -36.45 3.92 -10.79
N ALA A 28 -37.26 4.96 -10.61
CA ALA A 28 -38.60 5.08 -11.18
C ALA A 28 -38.63 5.40 -12.69
N ASP A 29 -37.55 5.95 -13.25
CA ASP A 29 -37.49 6.31 -14.68
C ASP A 29 -37.28 5.09 -15.59
N ASP A 30 -36.93 3.94 -15.02
CA ASP A 30 -36.52 2.72 -15.74
C ASP A 30 -37.69 1.75 -16.03
N GLU A 31 -38.88 1.92 -15.42
CA GLU A 31 -40.01 1.00 -15.64
C GLU A 31 -40.59 1.08 -17.07
N LYS A 32 -40.31 2.16 -17.81
CA LYS A 32 -40.85 2.35 -19.17
C LYS A 32 -40.02 1.70 -20.30
N HIS A 33 -38.86 1.11 -20.01
CA HIS A 33 -37.97 0.53 -21.04
C HIS A 33 -37.72 -0.98 -20.93
N ALA A 34 -38.49 -1.70 -20.12
CA ALA A 34 -38.33 -3.14 -19.92
C ALA A 34 -39.02 -4.04 -20.99
N SER A 35 -39.00 -3.66 -22.28
CA SER A 35 -39.41 -4.56 -23.37
C SER A 35 -38.28 -4.70 -24.40
N GLY A 36 -37.33 -5.58 -24.10
CA GLY A 36 -36.20 -5.89 -24.98
C GLY A 36 -35.65 -7.28 -24.68
N THR A 37 -36.41 -8.32 -25.04
CA THR A 37 -35.97 -9.70 -25.10
C THR A 37 -34.85 -9.86 -26.14
N SER A 38 -33.59 -9.82 -25.71
CA SER A 38 -32.50 -10.43 -26.49
C SER A 38 -31.42 -10.97 -25.55
N GLY A 39 -31.34 -12.31 -25.48
CA GLY A 39 -30.40 -13.05 -24.65
C GLY A 39 -28.99 -13.04 -25.19
N ARG A 40 -28.27 -11.91 -25.07
CA ARG A 40 -26.80 -11.90 -25.19
C ARG A 40 -26.16 -11.77 -23.80
N PRO A 41 -25.34 -12.73 -23.37
CA PRO A 41 -24.56 -12.57 -22.15
C PRO A 41 -23.56 -11.42 -22.33
N ASN A 42 -23.41 -10.59 -21.29
CA ASN A 42 -22.50 -9.44 -21.22
C ASN A 42 -22.88 -8.20 -22.07
N GLN A 43 -24.15 -7.78 -22.07
CA GLN A 43 -24.41 -6.36 -22.33
C GLN A 43 -23.90 -5.55 -21.13
N SER A 44 -22.94 -4.64 -21.38
CA SER A 44 -22.39 -3.75 -20.37
C SER A 44 -23.52 -2.95 -19.72
N VAL A 45 -23.64 -3.05 -18.39
CA VAL A 45 -24.55 -2.24 -17.59
C VAL A 45 -24.14 -0.77 -17.76
N THR A 46 -24.78 -0.05 -18.68
CA THR A 46 -24.40 1.31 -19.10
C THR A 46 -24.71 2.39 -18.06
N LYS A 47 -25.51 2.07 -17.03
CA LYS A 47 -25.72 2.91 -15.84
C LYS A 47 -25.69 2.06 -14.57
N PRO A 48 -24.51 1.70 -14.05
CA PRO A 48 -24.41 0.74 -12.95
C PRO A 48 -24.76 1.34 -11.59
N VAL A 49 -24.93 2.66 -11.49
CA VAL A 49 -25.14 3.37 -10.23
C VAL A 49 -26.40 4.22 -10.34
N SER A 50 -27.37 3.96 -9.46
CA SER A 50 -28.57 4.77 -9.28
C SER A 50 -28.75 5.12 -7.80
N LEU A 51 -29.52 6.16 -7.50
CA LEU A 51 -29.89 6.48 -6.13
C LEU A 51 -31.30 5.97 -5.85
N ASP A 52 -31.51 5.42 -4.66
CA ASP A 52 -32.86 5.18 -4.16
C ASP A 52 -33.54 6.52 -3.87
N ALA A 53 -34.69 6.77 -4.49
CA ALA A 53 -35.46 8.01 -4.33
C ALA A 53 -35.96 8.23 -2.89
N SER A 54 -36.13 7.15 -2.13
CA SER A 54 -36.73 7.18 -0.80
C SER A 54 -35.70 7.33 0.32
N THR A 55 -34.53 6.71 0.17
CA THR A 55 -33.48 6.67 1.20
C THR A 55 -32.24 7.47 0.83
N GLY A 56 -32.05 7.82 -0.45
CA GLY A 56 -30.83 8.43 -0.96
C GLY A 56 -29.64 7.47 -1.06
N GLU A 57 -29.85 6.17 -0.82
CA GLU A 57 -28.79 5.17 -0.85
C GLU A 57 -28.30 4.88 -2.28
N VAL A 58 -26.99 4.59 -2.41
CA VAL A 58 -26.37 4.24 -3.69
C VAL A 58 -26.64 2.79 -4.03
N LEU A 59 -27.43 2.58 -5.07
CA LEU A 59 -27.79 1.28 -5.63
C LEU A 59 -26.86 0.94 -6.79
N VAL A 60 -26.28 -0.26 -6.75
CA VAL A 60 -25.45 -0.77 -7.85
C VAL A 60 -26.02 -2.06 -8.43
N ARG A 61 -26.24 -2.05 -9.75
CA ARG A 61 -26.77 -3.19 -10.49
C ARG A 61 -25.63 -4.15 -10.85
N LYS A 62 -25.73 -5.41 -10.42
CA LYS A 62 -24.76 -6.46 -10.72
C LYS A 62 -24.98 -7.02 -12.13
N SER A 63 -23.97 -7.71 -12.67
CA SER A 63 -24.07 -8.44 -13.94
C SER A 63 -25.18 -9.51 -13.95
N THR A 64 -25.60 -9.98 -12.78
CA THR A 64 -26.72 -10.92 -12.60
C THR A 64 -28.10 -10.25 -12.59
N GLY A 65 -28.19 -8.94 -12.86
CA GLY A 65 -29.43 -8.16 -12.87
C GLY A 65 -29.93 -7.73 -11.47
N LYS A 66 -29.37 -8.29 -10.39
CA LYS A 66 -29.74 -7.95 -9.01
C LYS A 66 -29.12 -6.61 -8.57
N THR A 67 -29.92 -5.77 -7.93
CA THR A 67 -29.49 -4.50 -7.34
C THR A 67 -28.96 -4.72 -5.91
N LYS A 68 -27.81 -4.12 -5.58
CA LYS A 68 -27.23 -4.16 -4.23
C LYS A 68 -26.97 -2.74 -3.75
N VAL A 69 -27.40 -2.41 -2.52
CA VAL A 69 -26.99 -1.19 -1.82
C VAL A 69 -25.48 -1.26 -1.57
N ARG A 70 -24.73 -0.29 -2.08
CA ARG A 70 -23.32 -0.10 -1.73
C ARG A 70 -23.24 0.70 -0.45
N LYS A 71 -22.92 0.03 0.65
CA LYS A 71 -22.43 0.73 1.85
C LYS A 71 -21.06 1.29 1.51
N GLY A 72 -20.97 2.62 1.39
CA GLY A 72 -19.69 3.31 1.43
C GLY A 72 -19.06 3.20 2.82
N GLN A 73 -17.83 3.68 2.95
CA GLN A 73 -17.25 3.95 4.26
C GLN A 73 -18.05 5.06 4.94
N THR A 74 -18.37 4.93 6.23
CA THR A 74 -19.00 6.03 6.97
C THR A 74 -17.98 7.15 7.20
N THR A 75 -18.46 8.39 7.35
CA THR A 75 -17.59 9.53 7.67
C THR A 75 -16.76 9.24 8.93
N ASP A 76 -17.38 8.66 9.95
CA ASP A 76 -16.72 8.30 11.20
C ASP A 76 -15.60 7.27 11.01
N GLU A 77 -15.81 6.25 10.17
CA GLU A 77 -14.78 5.26 9.85
C GLU A 77 -13.63 5.88 9.06
N PHE A 78 -13.94 6.77 8.13
CA PHE A 78 -12.93 7.50 7.36
C PHE A 78 -12.09 8.39 8.27
N GLU A 79 -12.73 9.18 9.14
CA GLU A 79 -12.04 10.07 10.07
C GLU A 79 -11.16 9.31 11.05
N ARG A 80 -11.63 8.16 11.57
CA ARG A 80 -10.82 7.27 12.42
C ARG A 80 -9.59 6.74 11.70
N GLN A 81 -9.74 6.24 10.46
CA GLN A 81 -8.59 5.75 9.69
C GLN A 81 -7.62 6.87 9.35
N ARG A 82 -8.13 8.06 9.01
CA ARG A 82 -7.31 9.23 8.72
C ARG A 82 -6.52 9.67 9.95
N SER A 83 -7.16 9.81 11.11
CA SER A 83 -6.49 10.13 12.37
C SER A 83 -5.44 9.06 12.70
N HIS A 84 -5.79 7.77 12.63
CA HIS A 84 -4.83 6.70 12.89
C HIS A 84 -3.59 6.76 12.00
N PHE A 85 -3.79 6.96 10.69
CA PHE A 85 -2.69 7.05 9.73
C PHE A 85 -1.74 8.21 10.02
N PHE A 86 -2.26 9.41 10.34
CA PHE A 86 -1.43 10.60 10.55
C PHE A 86 -0.89 10.72 11.99
N GLU A 87 -1.67 10.33 12.99
CA GLU A 87 -1.36 10.58 14.40
C GLU A 87 -0.65 9.39 15.06
N VAL A 88 -1.01 8.16 14.68
CA VAL A 88 -0.44 6.94 15.27
C VAL A 88 0.69 6.40 14.41
N GLU A 89 0.41 6.06 13.16
CA GLU A 89 1.40 5.45 12.26
C GLU A 89 2.36 6.50 11.66
N ARG A 90 1.97 7.78 11.67
CA ARG A 90 2.71 8.90 11.09
C ARG A 90 3.00 8.74 9.59
N GLY A 91 2.16 7.96 8.90
CA GLY A 91 2.27 7.69 7.48
C GLY A 91 3.52 6.89 7.07
N PRO A 92 3.81 6.83 5.76
CA PRO A 92 4.95 6.08 5.24
C PRO A 92 6.27 6.73 5.68
N VAL A 93 7.13 5.92 6.29
CA VAL A 93 8.47 6.35 6.70
C VAL A 93 9.40 6.27 5.49
N TRP A 94 10.06 7.38 5.17
CA TRP A 94 11.09 7.41 4.14
C TRP A 94 12.42 6.95 4.74
N THR A 95 13.02 5.91 4.14
CA THR A 95 14.37 5.48 4.49
C THR A 95 15.40 6.45 3.90
N PRO A 96 16.26 7.11 4.71
CA PRO A 96 17.22 8.07 4.22
C PRO A 96 18.22 7.47 3.22
N VAL A 97 18.69 8.30 2.29
CA VAL A 97 19.79 7.91 1.39
C VAL A 97 21.03 7.60 2.22
N GLY A 98 21.63 6.44 1.98
CA GLY A 98 22.83 6.01 2.72
C GLY A 98 22.57 5.46 4.12
N TRP A 99 21.32 5.25 4.53
CA TRP A 99 20.98 4.68 5.86
C TRP A 99 21.72 3.37 6.18
N MET A 100 22.04 2.57 5.15
CA MET A 100 22.70 1.28 5.31
C MET A 100 24.22 1.42 5.36
N THR A 101 24.78 2.53 4.88
CA THR A 101 26.22 2.81 4.78
C THR A 101 26.72 3.87 5.74
N SER A 102 25.82 4.45 6.56
CA SER A 102 26.16 5.54 7.48
C SER A 102 26.96 5.09 8.70
N GLN A 103 26.97 3.79 8.99
CA GLN A 103 27.67 3.20 10.12
C GLN A 103 28.38 1.93 9.66
N ASP A 104 29.51 1.63 10.31
CA ASP A 104 30.21 0.37 10.13
C ASP A 104 29.29 -0.79 10.61
N PRO A 105 28.97 -1.76 9.74
CA PRO A 105 28.10 -2.88 10.08
C PRO A 105 28.64 -3.76 11.22
N LEU A 106 29.96 -3.91 11.35
CA LEU A 106 30.57 -4.71 12.40
C LEU A 106 30.55 -3.98 13.74
N LEU A 107 30.87 -2.68 13.74
CA LEU A 107 30.77 -1.86 14.95
C LEU A 107 29.33 -1.85 15.48
N LYS A 108 28.34 -1.71 14.60
CA LYS A 108 26.94 -1.77 14.99
C LYS A 108 26.57 -3.12 15.61
N LEU A 109 27.04 -4.22 15.01
CA LEU A 109 26.81 -5.56 15.51
C LEU A 109 27.38 -5.77 16.91
N ASP A 110 28.55 -5.19 17.19
CA ASP A 110 29.22 -5.33 18.49
C ASP A 110 28.62 -4.43 19.59
N THR A 111 28.02 -3.29 19.20
CA THR A 111 27.55 -2.27 20.15
C THR A 111 26.06 -2.35 20.44
N ASP A 112 25.26 -2.81 19.48
CA ASP A 112 23.81 -2.84 19.58
C ASP A 112 23.31 -4.21 20.09
N PRO A 113 22.77 -4.31 21.32
CA PRO A 113 22.28 -5.57 21.86
C PRO A 113 21.08 -6.13 21.11
N SER A 114 20.43 -5.34 20.25
CA SER A 114 19.35 -5.83 19.37
C SER A 114 19.86 -6.49 18.09
N SER A 115 21.16 -6.36 17.79
CA SER A 115 21.81 -6.95 16.63
C SER A 115 22.31 -8.36 16.94
N ASP A 116 21.38 -9.29 17.13
CA ASP A 116 21.69 -10.71 17.34
C ASP A 116 21.86 -11.46 16.01
N LEU A 117 22.99 -12.15 15.83
CA LEU A 117 23.27 -12.97 14.65
C LEU A 117 22.38 -14.21 14.54
N GLU A 118 21.74 -14.67 15.61
CA GLU A 118 20.73 -15.73 15.50
C GLU A 118 19.49 -15.28 14.72
N ILE A 119 19.24 -13.96 14.68
CA ILE A 119 18.13 -13.37 13.94
C ILE A 119 18.48 -13.31 12.45
N LYS A 120 17.66 -14.01 11.64
CA LYS A 120 17.82 -14.06 10.17
C LYS A 120 17.84 -12.67 9.52
N GLN A 121 17.00 -11.76 9.99
CA GLN A 121 16.92 -10.40 9.44
C GLN A 121 18.24 -9.63 9.65
N VAL A 122 18.92 -9.83 10.79
CA VAL A 122 20.23 -9.21 11.06
C VAL A 122 21.27 -9.74 10.09
N ARG A 123 21.35 -11.07 9.92
CA ARG A 123 22.27 -11.68 8.95
C ARG A 123 22.03 -11.22 7.52
N GLN A 124 20.77 -11.10 7.10
CA GLN A 124 20.42 -10.58 5.77
C GLN A 124 20.83 -9.12 5.58
N LYS A 125 20.70 -8.28 6.60
CA LYS A 125 21.18 -6.89 6.55
C LYS A 125 22.71 -6.82 6.38
N LEU A 126 23.45 -7.68 7.08
CA LEU A 126 24.91 -7.76 6.96
C LEU A 126 25.35 -8.25 5.57
N ALA A 127 24.72 -9.31 5.05
CA ALA A 127 24.94 -9.76 3.68
C ALA A 127 24.61 -8.68 2.64
N SER A 128 23.53 -7.92 2.86
CA SER A 128 23.18 -6.77 2.00
C SER A 128 24.27 -5.70 1.97
N HIS A 129 24.98 -5.51 3.08
CA HIS A 129 26.11 -4.57 3.16
C HIS A 129 27.30 -5.06 2.31
N CYS A 130 27.62 -6.36 2.36
CA CYS A 130 28.60 -6.97 1.46
C CYS A 130 28.21 -6.73 -0.01
N HIS A 131 26.97 -7.04 -0.41
CA HIS A 131 26.53 -6.83 -1.79
C HIS A 131 26.69 -5.39 -2.24
N LEU A 132 26.34 -4.44 -1.36
CA LEU A 132 26.45 -3.02 -1.67
C LEU A 132 27.92 -2.61 -1.91
N LEU A 133 28.86 -3.08 -1.08
CA LEU A 133 30.29 -2.85 -1.30
C LEU A 133 30.77 -3.46 -2.62
N TYR A 134 30.34 -4.69 -2.93
CA TYR A 134 30.66 -5.37 -4.18
C TYR A 134 30.17 -4.59 -5.42
N TYR A 135 28.91 -4.15 -5.43
CA TYR A 135 28.36 -3.39 -6.56
C TYR A 135 28.95 -1.98 -6.68
N ARG A 136 29.42 -1.40 -5.58
CA ARG A 136 30.22 -0.17 -5.58
C ARG A 136 31.68 -0.38 -5.98
N LYS A 137 32.07 -1.61 -6.31
CA LYS A 137 33.44 -2.02 -6.69
C LYS A 137 34.48 -1.81 -5.58
N GLN A 138 34.04 -1.76 -4.32
CA GLN A 138 34.91 -1.72 -3.15
C GLN A 138 35.29 -3.16 -2.76
N TYR A 139 36.06 -3.83 -3.63
CA TYR A 139 36.32 -5.26 -3.49
C TYR A 139 37.17 -5.62 -2.27
N ALA A 140 38.13 -4.76 -1.89
CA ALA A 140 38.95 -4.96 -0.70
C ALA A 140 38.10 -4.90 0.58
N ASP A 141 37.27 -3.86 0.72
CA ASP A 141 36.37 -3.69 1.87
C ASP A 141 35.33 -4.82 1.92
N CYS A 142 34.80 -5.21 0.76
CA CYS A 142 33.86 -6.33 0.66
C CYS A 142 34.49 -7.65 1.11
N ALA A 143 35.72 -7.93 0.67
CA ALA A 143 36.43 -9.14 1.06
C ALA A 143 36.69 -9.19 2.57
N GLY A 144 37.18 -8.09 3.15
CA GLY A 144 37.41 -7.99 4.60
C GLY A 144 36.13 -8.16 5.43
N LEU A 145 35.01 -7.59 4.97
CA LEU A 145 33.71 -7.77 5.62
C LEU A 145 33.22 -9.22 5.50
N CYS A 146 33.33 -9.84 4.32
CA CYS A 146 32.97 -11.25 4.12
C CYS A 146 33.77 -12.18 5.02
N GLU A 147 35.09 -12.00 5.15
CA GLU A 147 35.95 -12.79 6.04
C GLU A 147 35.53 -12.65 7.51
N SER A 148 35.29 -11.42 7.95
CA SER A 148 34.84 -11.13 9.32
C SER A 148 33.49 -11.77 9.65
N LEU A 149 32.55 -11.72 8.70
CA LEU A 149 31.22 -12.32 8.86
C LEU A 149 31.27 -13.85 8.83
N LEU A 150 32.08 -14.44 7.94
CA LEU A 150 32.26 -15.89 7.86
C LEU A 150 32.75 -16.46 9.20
N LEU A 151 33.79 -15.85 9.80
CA LEU A 151 34.29 -16.27 11.12
C LEU A 151 33.20 -16.27 12.19
N ARG A 152 32.35 -15.23 12.19
CA ARG A 152 31.24 -15.10 13.15
C ARG A 152 30.12 -16.09 12.86
N PHE A 153 29.79 -16.34 11.60
CA PHE A 153 28.71 -17.26 11.21
C PHE A 153 29.10 -18.71 11.45
N GLU A 154 30.36 -19.08 11.23
CA GLU A 154 30.86 -20.43 11.50
C GLU A 154 30.92 -20.75 12.99
N ALA A 155 31.10 -19.75 13.84
CA ALA A 155 31.05 -19.89 15.29
C ALA A 155 29.61 -20.13 15.84
N LEU A 156 28.57 -19.90 15.03
CA LEU A 156 27.19 -20.16 15.44
C LEU A 156 26.90 -21.67 15.46
N GLY A 157 26.28 -22.15 16.54
CA GLY A 157 25.90 -23.57 16.68
C GLY A 157 24.90 -24.07 15.63
N ASN A 158 24.27 -23.18 14.86
CA ASN A 158 23.20 -23.47 13.90
C ASN A 158 23.67 -23.54 12.43
N ARG A 159 24.93 -23.91 12.17
CA ARG A 159 25.56 -23.91 10.82
C ARG A 159 24.68 -24.45 9.69
N LYS A 160 23.97 -25.58 9.91
CA LYS A 160 23.09 -26.18 8.88
C LYS A 160 21.96 -25.25 8.40
N LYS A 161 21.43 -24.40 9.28
CA LYS A 161 20.33 -23.47 8.95
C LYS A 161 20.83 -22.25 8.17
N ILE A 162 22.09 -21.89 8.35
CA ILE A 162 22.73 -20.71 7.76
C ILE A 162 23.69 -21.06 6.62
N GLN A 163 23.75 -22.33 6.22
CA GLN A 163 24.71 -22.81 5.22
C GLN A 163 24.62 -22.03 3.90
N ARG A 164 23.39 -21.75 3.43
CA ARG A 164 23.18 -20.96 2.21
C ARG A 164 23.78 -19.56 2.31
N GLU A 165 23.69 -18.94 3.48
CA GLU A 165 24.20 -17.59 3.73
C GLU A 165 25.75 -17.62 3.78
N ILE A 166 26.32 -18.68 4.36
CA ILE A 166 27.78 -18.94 4.36
C ILE A 166 28.29 -19.17 2.93
N ASP A 167 27.60 -19.99 2.14
CA ASP A 167 27.98 -20.29 0.75
C ASP A 167 27.98 -19.03 -0.12
N GLU A 168 26.99 -18.15 0.09
CA GLU A 168 26.90 -16.86 -0.59
C GLU A 168 28.07 -15.93 -0.22
N LEU A 169 28.43 -15.85 1.06
CA LEU A 169 29.59 -15.08 1.51
C LEU A 169 30.91 -15.63 0.95
N HIS A 170 31.08 -16.96 0.89
CA HIS A 170 32.24 -17.58 0.24
C HIS A 170 32.31 -17.26 -1.25
N HIS A 171 31.18 -17.38 -1.96
CA HIS A 171 31.12 -17.03 -3.38
C HIS A 171 31.50 -15.57 -3.61
N MET A 172 30.96 -14.66 -2.81
CA MET A 172 31.31 -13.24 -2.89
C MET A 172 32.79 -12.98 -2.61
N LEU A 173 33.36 -13.62 -1.59
CA LEU A 173 34.76 -13.48 -1.24
C LEU A 173 35.68 -13.92 -2.38
N GLU A 174 35.39 -15.08 -2.98
CA GLU A 174 36.12 -15.59 -4.14
C GLU A 174 36.04 -14.62 -5.32
N ARG A 175 34.84 -14.10 -5.62
CA ARG A 175 34.65 -13.11 -6.69
C ARG A 175 35.41 -11.81 -6.43
N CYS A 176 35.47 -11.35 -5.18
CA CYS A 176 36.23 -10.16 -4.81
C CYS A 176 37.73 -10.39 -5.01
N ARG A 177 38.26 -11.55 -4.61
CA ARG A 177 39.69 -11.90 -4.76
C ARG A 177 40.14 -12.00 -6.21
N VAL A 178 39.24 -12.40 -7.12
CA VAL A 178 39.53 -12.44 -8.57
C VAL A 178 39.46 -11.05 -9.21
N SER A 179 38.68 -10.14 -8.63
CA SER A 179 38.38 -8.80 -9.21
C SER A 179 39.20 -7.67 -8.59
N ALA A 180 39.94 -7.94 -7.51
CA ALA A 180 40.89 -7.04 -6.85
C ALA A 180 42.28 -7.20 -7.45
#